data_AF-A0A3Q7MJW2-F1
#
_entry.id   AF-A0A3Q7MJW2-F1
#
_cell.length_a   1.000
_cell.length_b   1.000
_cell.length_c   1.000
_cell.angle_alpha   90.00
_cell.angle_beta   90.00
_cell.angle_gamma   90.00
#
_symmetry.space_group_name_H-M   'P 1'
#
loop_
_entity.id
_entity.type
_entity.pdbx_description
1 polymer ?
#
loop_
_entity_poly.entity_id
_entity_poly.type
_entity_poly.pdbx_seq_one_letter_code
_entity_poly.pdbx_strand_id
1 'polypeptide(L)'
;SRLHLRGSGCSARSSVADIQLFVRAQELHTLEVTGQEAVAQIKAHVASLEGIAPVDQVVLLAGTPLEDEATLLGQCGVEALTTLEVAGHMLGGKVHGSLARAGKVRGQTPKVAKQEKKKKTGQAKQWMQYNQRFVNVVPTFGKKKGPNANS
;
A
#
# COMPACT_ATOMS: atom_id res chain seq x y z
N SER A 1 68.88 -32.60 -24.50
CA SER A 1 67.88 -32.91 -23.46
C SER A 1 66.92 -31.76 -23.28
N ARG A 2 65.64 -31.98 -23.65
CA ARG A 2 64.39 -31.31 -23.24
C ARG A 2 64.37 -29.78 -23.05
N LEU A 3 63.83 -29.08 -24.06
CA LEU A 3 63.21 -27.76 -23.96
C LEU A 3 62.04 -27.80 -22.96
N HIS A 4 61.99 -26.89 -21.99
CA HIS A 4 60.78 -26.57 -21.22
C HIS A 4 60.21 -25.25 -21.73
N LEU A 5 59.16 -25.35 -22.54
CA LEU A 5 58.25 -24.26 -22.87
C LEU A 5 57.49 -23.85 -21.60
N ARG A 6 57.69 -22.64 -21.11
CA ARG A 6 56.76 -22.03 -20.14
C ARG A 6 55.62 -21.40 -20.93
N GLY A 7 54.46 -22.03 -20.81
CA GLY A 7 53.21 -21.61 -21.43
C GLY A 7 52.80 -20.21 -20.99
N SER A 8 52.42 -19.44 -22.01
CA SER A 8 51.63 -18.23 -21.95
C SER A 8 50.32 -18.45 -21.19
N GLY A 9 50.17 -17.81 -20.04
CA GLY A 9 48.87 -17.61 -19.39
C GLY A 9 48.12 -16.49 -20.10
N CYS A 10 47.63 -16.75 -21.31
CA CYS A 10 46.62 -15.91 -21.94
C CYS A 10 45.33 -16.09 -21.14
N SER A 11 45.02 -15.15 -20.24
CA SER A 11 43.67 -15.01 -19.68
C SER A 11 42.72 -14.90 -20.86
N ALA A 12 41.95 -15.96 -21.09
CA ALA A 12 40.91 -15.98 -22.10
C ALA A 12 39.89 -14.90 -21.71
N ARG A 13 40.04 -13.72 -22.30
CA ARG A 13 38.89 -12.84 -22.51
C ARG A 13 38.00 -13.63 -23.45
N SER A 14 37.04 -14.34 -22.87
CA SER A 14 35.85 -14.78 -23.59
C SER A 14 35.36 -13.59 -24.39
N SER A 15 35.38 -13.71 -25.72
CA SER A 15 34.82 -12.72 -26.63
C SER A 15 33.30 -12.77 -26.50
N VAL A 16 32.79 -12.32 -25.36
CA VAL A 16 31.38 -12.06 -25.17
C VAL A 16 31.20 -10.62 -25.65
N ALA A 17 30.26 -10.41 -26.58
CA ALA A 17 29.99 -9.09 -27.08
C ALA A 17 29.46 -8.24 -25.92
N ASP A 18 30.20 -7.21 -25.52
CA ASP A 18 29.73 -6.22 -24.56
C ASP A 18 28.60 -5.42 -25.23
N ILE A 19 27.42 -5.47 -24.62
CA ILE A 19 26.22 -4.79 -25.09
C ILE A 19 25.90 -3.67 -24.12
N GLN A 20 25.59 -2.48 -24.64
CA GLN A 20 25.14 -1.36 -23.83
C GLN A 20 23.61 -1.34 -23.75
N LEU A 21 23.06 -1.15 -22.55
CA LEU A 21 21.62 -1.01 -22.28
C LEU A 21 21.34 0.30 -21.55
N PHE A 22 20.14 0.84 -21.76
CA PHE A 22 19.61 1.95 -20.99
C PHE A 22 18.62 1.42 -19.96
N VAL A 23 18.79 1.78 -18.70
CA VAL A 23 17.84 1.47 -17.64
C VAL A 23 17.19 2.77 -17.19
N ARG A 24 15.88 2.88 -17.42
CA ARG A 24 15.06 4.00 -16.99
C ARG A 24 14.37 3.64 -15.68
N ALA A 25 14.81 4.24 -14.60
CA ALA A 25 14.21 4.08 -13.29
C ALA A 25 13.86 5.48 -12.71
N GLN A 26 14.35 5.89 -11.54
CA GLN A 26 14.27 7.30 -11.11
C GLN A 26 15.12 8.20 -12.01
N GLU A 27 16.32 7.75 -12.35
CA GLU A 27 17.19 8.38 -13.34
C GLU A 27 17.53 7.40 -14.48
N LEU A 28 18.01 7.93 -15.60
CA LEU A 28 18.43 7.12 -16.74
C LEU A 28 19.89 6.71 -16.58
N HIS A 29 20.13 5.41 -16.54
CA HIS A 29 21.44 4.81 -16.35
C HIS A 29 21.88 4.04 -17.60
N THR A 30 23.17 4.04 -17.89
CA THR A 30 23.79 3.21 -18.93
C THR A 30 24.50 2.02 -18.29
N LEU A 31 24.12 0.80 -18.67
CA LEU A 31 24.76 -0.43 -18.19
C LEU A 31 25.46 -1.14 -19.36
N GLU A 32 26.70 -1.57 -19.12
CA GLU A 32 27.41 -2.49 -20.02
C GLU A 32 27.19 -3.91 -19.49
N VAL A 33 26.55 -4.74 -20.31
CA VAL A 33 26.21 -6.13 -19.97
C VAL A 33 26.79 -7.08 -21.00
N THR A 34 27.19 -8.26 -20.54
CA THR A 34 27.76 -9.32 -21.37
C THR A 34 26.68 -10.16 -22.09
N GLY A 35 25.41 -9.75 -22.07
CA GLY A 35 24.29 -10.40 -22.78
C GLY A 35 23.85 -11.77 -22.24
N GLN A 36 24.68 -12.45 -21.44
CA GLN A 36 24.35 -13.68 -20.71
C GLN A 36 23.84 -13.43 -19.29
N GLU A 37 23.86 -12.18 -18.86
CA GLU A 37 23.42 -11.79 -17.53
C GLU A 37 21.91 -12.01 -17.37
N ALA A 38 21.52 -12.35 -16.14
CA ALA A 38 20.11 -12.53 -15.78
C ALA A 38 19.50 -11.20 -15.33
N VAL A 39 18.17 -11.08 -15.44
CA VAL A 39 17.43 -9.91 -14.95
C VAL A 39 17.69 -9.65 -13.46
N ALA A 40 17.93 -10.69 -12.66
CA ALA A 40 18.34 -10.57 -11.25
C ALA A 40 19.62 -9.73 -11.06
N GLN A 41 20.59 -9.79 -11.99
CA GLN A 41 21.80 -8.99 -11.91
C GLN A 41 21.52 -7.52 -12.18
N ILE A 42 20.69 -7.20 -13.18
CA ILE A 42 20.24 -5.83 -13.44
C ILE A 42 19.52 -5.26 -12.21
N LYS A 43 18.63 -6.04 -11.58
CA LYS A 43 17.97 -5.61 -10.34
C LYS A 43 18.96 -5.28 -9.22
N ALA A 44 20.02 -6.07 -9.08
CA ALA A 44 21.08 -5.80 -8.11
C ALA A 44 21.89 -4.53 -8.43
N HIS A 45 22.17 -4.27 -9.71
CA HIS A 45 22.81 -3.05 -10.17
C HIS A 45 21.93 -1.82 -9.91
N VAL A 46 20.65 -1.89 -10.26
CA VAL A 46 19.68 -0.81 -10.02
C VAL A 46 19.45 -0.59 -8.52
N ALA A 47 19.48 -1.65 -7.71
CA ALA A 47 19.39 -1.53 -6.25
C ALA A 47 20.56 -0.74 -5.65
N SER A 48 21.76 -0.91 -6.22
CA SER A 48 22.97 -0.20 -5.78
C SER A 48 22.97 1.27 -6.19
N LEU A 49 22.35 1.59 -7.33
CA LEU A 49 22.30 2.95 -7.88
C LEU A 49 21.17 3.78 -7.29
N GLU A 50 19.97 3.21 -7.15
CA GLU A 50 18.77 3.94 -6.74
C GLU A 50 18.29 3.63 -5.32
N GLY A 51 18.90 2.65 -4.64
CA GLY A 51 18.56 2.28 -3.27
C GLY A 51 17.22 1.56 -3.12
N ILE A 52 16.63 1.06 -4.21
CA ILE A 52 15.38 0.26 -4.18
C ILE A 52 15.76 -1.21 -3.98
N ALA A 53 15.18 -1.91 -3.00
CA ALA A 53 15.46 -3.32 -2.81
C ALA A 53 15.05 -4.15 -4.06
N PRO A 54 15.80 -5.19 -4.45
CA PRO A 54 15.52 -5.95 -5.68
C PRO A 54 14.14 -6.63 -5.68
N VAL A 55 13.62 -6.96 -4.49
CA VAL A 55 12.27 -7.51 -4.30
C VAL A 55 11.16 -6.50 -4.61
N ASP A 56 11.45 -5.22 -4.45
CA ASP A 56 10.52 -4.12 -4.71
C ASP A 56 10.63 -3.60 -6.15
N GLN A 57 11.48 -4.20 -6.99
CA GLN A 57 11.69 -3.79 -8.38
C GLN A 57 10.96 -4.71 -9.37
N VAL A 58 10.27 -4.11 -10.33
CA VAL A 58 9.73 -4.77 -11.51
C VAL A 58 10.46 -4.22 -12.73
N VAL A 59 11.20 -5.09 -13.43
CA VAL A 59 11.88 -4.75 -14.69
C VAL A 59 10.94 -5.06 -15.84
N LEU A 60 10.74 -4.09 -16.73
CA LEU A 60 9.79 -4.12 -17.83
C LEU A 60 10.52 -3.90 -19.16
N LEU A 61 10.24 -4.73 -20.15
CA LEU A 61 10.59 -4.49 -21.55
C LEU A 61 9.32 -4.17 -22.31
N ALA A 62 9.21 -2.96 -22.87
CA ALA A 62 8.02 -2.48 -23.59
C ALA A 62 6.69 -2.71 -22.82
N GLY A 63 6.72 -2.56 -21.50
CA GLY A 63 5.57 -2.77 -20.62
C GLY A 63 5.30 -4.22 -20.20
N THR A 64 6.11 -5.19 -20.63
CA THR A 64 5.99 -6.59 -20.23
C THR A 64 6.96 -6.88 -19.08
N PRO A 65 6.49 -7.39 -17.91
CA PRO A 65 7.36 -7.70 -16.79
C PRO A 65 8.23 -8.92 -17.09
N LEU A 66 9.51 -8.82 -16.74
CA LEU A 66 10.48 -9.88 -16.91
C LEU A 66 10.68 -10.66 -15.61
N GLU A 67 10.84 -11.97 -15.73
CA GLU A 67 11.16 -12.87 -14.63
C GLU A 67 12.65 -12.78 -14.28
N ASP A 68 13.01 -13.05 -13.02
CA ASP A 68 14.36 -12.86 -12.49
C ASP A 68 15.38 -13.83 -13.10
N GLU A 69 14.90 -15.02 -13.44
CA GLU A 69 15.66 -16.11 -14.05
C GLU A 69 15.82 -15.94 -15.58
N ALA A 70 15.16 -14.94 -16.18
CA ALA A 70 15.24 -14.72 -17.61
C ALA A 70 16.62 -14.20 -18.02
N THR A 71 17.20 -14.84 -19.03
CA THR A 71 18.43 -14.35 -19.68
C THR A 71 18.10 -13.25 -20.69
N LEU A 72 18.89 -12.18 -20.69
CA LEU A 72 18.62 -10.96 -21.47
C LEU A 72 18.51 -11.22 -22.97
N LEU A 73 19.51 -11.90 -23.56
CA LEU A 73 19.50 -12.22 -24.99
C LEU A 73 18.62 -13.42 -25.35
N GLY A 74 18.49 -14.39 -24.45
CA GLY A 74 17.89 -15.70 -24.77
C GLY A 74 16.36 -15.71 -24.70
N GLN A 75 15.79 -15.18 -23.62
CA GLN A 75 14.36 -15.30 -23.33
C GLN A 75 13.61 -13.97 -23.40
N CYS A 76 14.32 -12.86 -23.18
CA CYS A 76 13.73 -11.54 -23.15
C CYS A 76 13.82 -10.78 -24.49
N GLY A 77 14.72 -11.18 -25.41
CA GLY A 77 14.91 -10.48 -26.68
C GLY A 77 15.47 -9.07 -26.53
N VAL A 78 16.31 -8.84 -25.51
CA VAL A 78 16.96 -7.54 -25.26
C VAL A 78 18.07 -7.32 -26.29
N GLU A 79 17.89 -6.36 -27.18
CA GLU A 79 18.91 -5.95 -28.16
C GLU A 79 19.85 -4.86 -27.60
N ALA A 80 20.93 -4.58 -28.32
CA ALA A 80 21.81 -3.47 -27.99
C ALA A 80 21.07 -2.13 -28.03
N LEU A 81 21.38 -1.26 -27.06
CA LEU A 81 20.79 0.07 -26.90
C LEU A 81 19.29 0.06 -26.57
N THR A 82 18.75 -1.07 -26.14
CA THR A 82 17.36 -1.13 -25.68
C THR A 82 17.20 -0.45 -24.31
N THR A 83 16.00 0.07 -24.08
CA THR A 83 15.64 0.73 -22.81
C THR A 83 14.76 -0.20 -21.99
N LEU A 84 15.22 -0.56 -20.79
CA LEU A 84 14.44 -1.27 -19.78
C LEU A 84 13.82 -0.26 -18.81
N GLU A 85 12.55 -0.43 -18.49
CA GLU A 85 11.88 0.39 -17.48
C GLU A 85 11.87 -0.36 -16.15
N VAL A 86 12.33 0.28 -15.08
CA VAL A 86 12.26 -0.30 -13.72
C VAL A 86 11.28 0.50 -12.89
N ALA A 87 10.22 -0.17 -12.47
CA ALA A 87 9.22 0.39 -11.58
C ALA A 87 9.45 -0.16 -10.17
N GLY A 88 9.57 0.73 -9.18
CA GLY A 88 9.52 0.36 -7.78
C GLY A 88 8.07 0.16 -7.31
N HIS A 89 7.80 -0.91 -6.57
CA HIS A 89 6.59 -1.03 -5.77
C HIS A 89 6.64 0.01 -4.64
N MET A 90 5.97 1.14 -4.82
CA MET A 90 5.85 2.14 -3.78
C MET A 90 4.99 1.61 -2.62
N LEU A 91 5.61 1.19 -1.52
CA LEU A 91 4.93 0.98 -0.24
C LEU A 91 4.53 2.34 0.37
N GLY A 92 3.48 2.95 -0.16
CA GLY A 92 3.05 4.25 0.32
C GLY A 92 2.15 5.02 -0.63
N GLY A 93 1.04 4.42 -1.07
CA GLY A 93 -0.04 5.19 -1.66
C GLY A 93 -0.56 6.23 -0.66
N LYS A 94 -0.61 7.50 -1.06
CA LYS A 94 -1.21 8.59 -0.28
C LYS A 94 -2.70 8.30 -0.08
N VAL A 95 -3.04 7.61 1.01
CA VAL A 95 -4.45 7.38 1.39
C VAL A 95 -5.05 8.74 1.74
N HIS A 96 -5.92 9.25 0.85
CA HIS A 96 -6.57 10.54 1.06
C HIS A 96 -7.70 10.38 2.08
N GLY A 97 -7.46 10.85 3.30
CA GLY A 97 -8.41 10.79 4.41
C GLY A 97 -7.71 10.38 5.70
N SER A 98 -7.27 11.35 6.50
CA SER A 98 -6.63 11.05 7.79
C SER A 98 -7.67 10.62 8.82
N LEU A 99 -7.39 9.52 9.54
CA LEU A 99 -8.19 9.05 10.67
C LEU A 99 -8.02 9.93 11.93
N ALA A 100 -7.27 11.03 11.82
CA ALA A 100 -6.92 11.92 12.93
C ALA A 100 -8.13 12.54 13.66
N ARG A 101 -9.33 12.51 13.07
CA ARG A 101 -10.57 13.04 13.68
C ARG A 101 -11.47 11.97 14.29
N ALA A 102 -11.09 10.68 14.22
CA ALA A 102 -11.88 9.61 14.79
C ALA A 102 -12.04 9.82 16.31
N GLY A 103 -13.28 9.81 16.80
CA GLY A 103 -13.57 9.91 18.23
C GLY A 103 -13.42 11.31 18.88
N LYS A 104 -13.03 12.35 18.13
CA LYS A 104 -12.82 13.72 18.67
C LYS A 104 -13.99 14.23 19.51
N VAL A 105 -15.21 14.10 18.98
CA VAL A 105 -16.43 14.58 19.66
C VAL A 105 -16.78 13.73 20.90
N ARG A 106 -16.53 12.42 20.83
CA ARG A 106 -16.75 11.50 21.97
C ARG A 106 -15.82 11.80 23.15
N GLY A 107 -14.58 12.22 22.88
CA GLY A 107 -13.61 12.57 23.91
C GLY A 107 -13.78 13.98 24.48
N GLN A 108 -14.25 14.93 23.67
CA GLN A 108 -14.43 16.32 24.10
C GLN A 108 -15.69 16.52 24.96
N THR A 109 -16.72 15.70 24.78
CA THR A 109 -17.99 15.87 25.50
C THR A 109 -17.86 15.43 26.96
N PRO A 110 -18.28 16.26 27.93
CA PRO A 110 -18.20 15.89 29.35
C PRO A 110 -19.06 14.66 29.63
N LYS A 111 -18.49 13.70 30.36
CA LYS A 111 -19.17 12.43 30.65
C LYS A 111 -20.18 12.60 31.78
N VAL A 112 -21.42 12.93 31.41
CA VAL A 112 -22.52 13.00 32.38
C VAL A 112 -22.88 11.60 32.89
N ALA A 113 -22.81 11.41 34.21
CA ALA A 113 -23.20 10.17 34.86
C ALA A 113 -24.71 9.92 34.72
N LYS A 114 -25.12 8.66 34.55
CA LYS A 114 -26.54 8.31 34.52
C LYS A 114 -27.09 8.37 35.93
N GLN A 115 -28.13 9.17 36.14
CA GLN A 115 -28.92 9.12 37.36
C GLN A 115 -29.89 7.94 37.31
N GLU A 116 -29.95 7.14 38.37
CA GLU A 116 -30.90 6.05 38.48
C GLU A 116 -32.31 6.59 38.76
N LYS A 117 -33.27 6.23 37.91
CA LYS A 117 -34.70 6.51 38.12
C LYS A 117 -35.46 5.21 38.15
N LYS A 118 -36.17 4.94 39.25
CA LYS A 118 -36.97 3.73 39.42
C LYS A 118 -38.11 3.71 38.40
N LYS A 119 -38.11 2.73 37.51
CA LYS A 119 -39.17 2.50 36.51
C LYS A 119 -39.95 1.24 36.90
N LYS A 120 -41.28 1.32 36.92
CA LYS A 120 -42.13 0.13 37.02
C LYS A 120 -42.29 -0.52 35.65
N THR A 121 -42.54 -1.81 35.62
CA THR A 121 -42.72 -2.62 34.41
C THR A 121 -44.03 -3.43 34.48
N GLY A 122 -44.41 -4.04 33.36
CA GLY A 122 -45.60 -4.91 33.27
C GLY A 122 -46.92 -4.18 33.49
N GLN A 123 -47.88 -4.89 34.07
CA GLN A 123 -49.25 -4.40 34.28
C GLN A 123 -49.26 -3.08 35.08
N ALA A 124 -48.44 -2.96 36.13
CA ALA A 124 -48.34 -1.73 36.92
C ALA A 124 -47.93 -0.51 36.07
N LYS A 125 -47.08 -0.69 35.05
CA LYS A 125 -46.71 0.39 34.12
C LYS A 125 -47.87 0.78 33.20
N GLN A 126 -48.62 -0.21 32.69
CA GLN A 126 -49.79 0.03 31.82
C GLN A 126 -50.88 0.79 32.58
N TRP A 127 -51.16 0.39 33.83
CA TRP A 127 -52.12 1.08 34.70
C TRP A 127 -51.73 2.54 34.96
N MET A 128 -50.45 2.80 35.28
CA MET A 128 -49.98 4.17 35.45
C MET A 128 -50.12 5.01 34.17
N GLN A 129 -49.83 4.43 33.00
CA GLN A 129 -49.97 5.14 31.72
C GLN A 129 -51.44 5.45 31.39
N TYR A 130 -52.37 4.53 31.66
CA TYR A 130 -53.80 4.76 31.49
C TYR A 130 -54.28 5.92 32.37
N ASN A 131 -53.93 5.89 33.66
CA ASN A 131 -54.30 6.95 34.58
C ASN A 131 -53.71 8.30 34.16
N GLN A 132 -52.43 8.35 33.76
CA GLN A 132 -51.79 9.59 33.30
C GLN A 132 -52.39 10.15 32.01
N ARG A 133 -52.91 9.30 31.12
CA ARG A 133 -53.42 9.72 29.80
C ARG A 133 -54.92 10.03 29.78
N PHE A 134 -55.71 9.38 30.62
CA PHE A 134 -57.17 9.42 30.52
C PHE A 134 -57.87 9.84 31.81
N VAL A 135 -57.40 9.37 32.97
CA VAL A 135 -58.08 9.64 34.26
C VAL A 135 -57.62 10.98 34.86
N ASN A 136 -56.32 11.23 34.88
CA ASN A 136 -55.70 12.40 35.50
C ASN A 136 -55.62 13.61 34.56
N VAL A 137 -56.00 13.45 33.29
CA VAL A 137 -55.99 14.57 32.33
C VAL A 137 -57.27 15.39 32.50
N VAL A 138 -57.12 16.66 32.89
CA VAL A 138 -58.23 17.61 32.88
C VAL A 138 -58.19 18.36 31.54
N PRO A 139 -59.27 18.38 30.74
CA PRO A 139 -59.34 19.16 29.52
C PRO A 139 -59.16 20.64 29.85
N THR A 140 -58.01 21.20 29.49
CA THR A 140 -57.73 22.63 29.60
C THR A 140 -58.06 23.31 28.28
N PHE A 141 -58.54 24.55 28.36
CA PHE A 141 -58.83 25.36 27.17
C PHE A 141 -57.50 25.82 26.53
N GLY A 142 -57.34 25.59 25.22
CA GLY A 142 -56.12 25.94 24.49
C GLY A 142 -55.37 24.75 23.88
N LYS A 143 -54.12 24.97 23.47
CA LYS A 143 -53.30 23.92 22.81
C LYS A 143 -52.88 22.85 23.83
N LYS A 144 -53.17 21.59 23.53
CA LYS A 144 -52.81 20.44 24.38
C LYS A 144 -51.27 20.37 24.56
N LYS A 145 -50.79 20.43 25.80
CA LYS A 145 -49.37 20.25 26.14
C LYS A 145 -48.96 18.79 25.99
N GLY A 146 -47.87 18.53 25.27
CA GLY A 146 -47.35 17.19 25.06
C GLY A 146 -46.65 16.61 26.30
N PRO A 147 -46.53 15.28 26.42
CA PRO A 147 -45.98 14.60 27.60
C PRO A 147 -44.48 14.86 27.85
N ASN A 148 -43.75 15.40 26.87
CA ASN A 148 -42.32 15.74 26.99
C ASN A 148 -42.08 17.24 26.72
N ALA A 149 -43.08 18.08 26.95
CA ALA A 149 -42.94 19.52 26.83
C ALA A 149 -42.29 20.09 28.09
N ASN A 150 -41.13 20.73 27.92
CA ASN A 150 -40.53 21.55 28.98
C ASN A 150 -41.41 22.78 29.19
N SER A 151 -41.46 23.27 30.43
CA SER A 151 -42.25 24.46 30.79
C SER A 151 -41.61 25.74 30.31
#